data_AF-A0A9P7BR32-F1
#
_entry.id   AF-A0A9P7BR32-F1
#
_cell.length_a   1.000
_cell.length_b   1.000
_cell.length_c   1.000
_cell.angle_alpha   90.00
_cell.angle_beta   90.00
_cell.angle_gamma   90.00
#
_symmetry.space_group_name_H-M   'P 1'
#
loop_
_entity.id
_entity.type
_entity.pdbx_description
1 polymer ?
#
loop_
_entity_poly.entity_id
_entity_poly.type
_entity_poly.pdbx_seq_one_letter_code
_entity_poly.pdbx_strand_id
1 'polypeptide(L)'
;MVRIWGLLTLRLSNDIILPMSPQDYANAMKQELSKLIVKPEDTCSSGNATFGYPKTSKALEKLIRTTAKFQRKIQGLDHMVVTNKKSKKLLKHINRANARLVLFERMLISQALADKKREWYQHVVYRPSASTGAVQAFPAITAHPDDSDQARLIDRKLSMVLKNAKSALKKGKGKYHVSLDEEEDQEDEDDEVTFVE
;
A
#
# COMPACT_ATOMS: atom_id res chain seq x y z
N MET A 1 -16.03 11.39 -23.35
CA MET A 1 -15.48 10.18 -22.69
C MET A 1 -14.35 9.51 -23.46
N VAL A 2 -14.43 9.29 -24.78
CA VAL A 2 -13.38 8.58 -25.57
C VAL A 2 -11.99 9.23 -25.43
N ARG A 3 -11.90 10.57 -25.41
CA ARG A 3 -10.62 11.28 -25.28
C ARG A 3 -9.87 10.95 -23.99
N ILE A 4 -10.58 10.77 -22.87
CA ILE A 4 -9.96 10.48 -21.55
C ILE A 4 -9.42 9.05 -21.54
N TRP A 5 -10.25 8.09 -21.94
CA TRP A 5 -9.85 6.69 -22.01
C TRP A 5 -8.72 6.47 -23.01
N GLY A 6 -8.79 7.10 -24.19
CA GLY A 6 -7.71 7.03 -25.18
C GLY A 6 -6.39 7.58 -24.64
N LEU A 7 -6.41 8.72 -23.94
CA LEU A 7 -5.20 9.30 -23.36
C LEU A 7 -4.65 8.46 -22.20
N LEU A 8 -5.52 7.91 -21.34
CA LEU A 8 -5.11 7.02 -20.26
C LEU A 8 -4.43 5.75 -20.79
N THR A 9 -5.05 5.09 -21.77
CA THR A 9 -4.48 3.88 -22.39
C THR A 9 -3.18 4.19 -23.12
N LEU A 10 -3.10 5.32 -23.83
CA LEU A 10 -1.87 5.75 -24.50
C LEU A 10 -0.74 5.99 -23.48
N ARG A 11 -1.02 6.71 -22.39
CA ARG A 11 -0.03 6.99 -21.33
C ARG A 11 0.46 5.70 -20.66
N LEU A 12 -0.46 4.81 -20.27
CA LEU A 12 -0.11 3.56 -19.60
C LEU A 12 0.65 2.58 -20.50
N SER A 13 0.45 2.62 -21.82
CA SER A 13 1.11 1.72 -22.78
C SER A 13 2.43 2.27 -23.34
N ASN A 14 2.56 3.59 -23.47
CA ASN A 14 3.68 4.22 -24.17
C ASN A 14 4.70 4.92 -23.25
N ASP A 15 4.30 5.37 -22.05
CA ASP A 15 5.23 6.08 -21.17
C ASP A 15 6.32 5.12 -20.66
N ILE A 16 7.59 5.56 -20.72
CA ILE A 16 8.76 4.73 -20.36
C ILE A 16 8.72 4.39 -18.86
N ILE A 17 8.25 5.33 -18.05
CA ILE A 17 7.99 5.17 -16.62
C ILE A 17 6.48 5.12 -16.44
N LEU A 18 5.99 4.12 -15.71
CA LEU A 18 4.56 3.94 -15.48
C LEU A 18 3.98 5.14 -14.70
N PRO A 19 2.91 5.81 -15.18
CA PRO A 19 2.36 7.01 -14.58
C PRO A 19 1.47 6.68 -13.36
N MET A 20 2.05 6.06 -12.34
CA MET A 20 1.40 5.71 -11.08
C MET A 20 2.13 6.35 -9.90
N SER A 21 1.37 6.79 -8.89
CA SER A 21 1.89 7.46 -7.69
C SER A 21 1.50 6.68 -6.43
N PRO A 22 2.38 5.78 -5.93
CA PRO A 22 2.15 5.06 -4.68
C PRO A 22 2.00 6.00 -3.46
N GLN A 23 2.54 7.22 -3.55
CA GLN A 23 2.47 8.20 -2.48
C GLN A 23 1.05 8.72 -2.28
N ASP A 24 0.37 9.09 -3.37
CA ASP A 24 -1.03 9.57 -3.29
C ASP A 24 -1.93 8.48 -2.73
N TYR A 25 -1.67 7.25 -3.13
CA TYR A 25 -2.39 6.08 -2.64
C TYR A 25 -2.19 5.85 -1.13
N ALA A 26 -0.95 5.93 -0.64
CA ALA A 26 -0.66 5.80 0.79
C ALA A 26 -1.25 6.93 1.63
N ASN A 27 -1.32 8.15 1.09
CA ASN A 27 -1.97 9.27 1.75
C ASN A 27 -3.50 9.07 1.83
N ALA A 28 -4.13 8.61 0.75
CA ALA A 28 -5.54 8.25 0.75
C ALA A 28 -5.85 7.14 1.78
N MET A 29 -5.01 6.11 1.86
CA MET A 29 -5.11 5.07 2.89
C MET A 29 -5.07 5.67 4.31
N LYS A 30 -4.20 6.64 4.58
CA LYS A 30 -4.12 7.30 5.89
C LYS A 30 -5.40 8.07 6.22
N GLN A 31 -5.93 8.81 5.24
CA GLN A 31 -7.16 9.57 5.40
C GLN A 31 -8.34 8.64 5.70
N GLU A 32 -8.50 7.56 4.93
CA GLU A 32 -9.56 6.58 5.15
C GLU A 32 -9.42 5.87 6.51
N LEU A 33 -8.21 5.47 6.90
CA LEU A 33 -7.98 4.85 8.21
C LEU A 33 -8.32 5.82 9.35
N SER A 34 -7.99 7.11 9.21
CA SER A 34 -8.29 8.13 10.23
C SER A 34 -9.78 8.40 10.40
N LYS A 35 -10.60 8.18 9.36
CA LYS A 35 -12.08 8.29 9.48
C LYS A 35 -12.68 7.10 10.23
N LEU A 36 -12.03 5.94 10.18
CA LEU A 36 -12.49 4.72 10.83
C LEU A 36 -12.05 4.63 12.30
N ILE A 37 -10.93 5.26 12.65
CA ILE A 37 -10.51 5.40 14.05
C ILE A 37 -11.34 6.54 14.65
N VAL A 38 -12.39 6.19 15.40
CA VAL A 38 -13.19 7.17 16.15
C VAL A 38 -12.27 7.94 17.09
N LYS A 39 -12.32 9.27 17.02
CA LYS A 39 -11.54 10.13 17.91
C LYS A 39 -12.03 9.96 19.36
N PRO A 40 -11.15 9.95 20.36
CA PRO A 40 -11.50 9.73 21.76
C PRO A 40 -12.34 10.87 22.39
N GLU A 41 -12.64 11.94 21.66
CA GLU A 41 -13.43 13.08 22.18
C GLU A 41 -14.92 12.75 22.41
N ASP A 42 -15.47 11.69 21.81
CA ASP A 42 -16.91 11.39 21.88
C ASP A 42 -17.30 10.29 22.89
N THR A 43 -16.36 9.71 23.63
CA THR A 43 -16.65 8.64 24.61
C THR A 43 -16.42 9.09 26.05
N CYS A 44 -17.44 9.72 26.65
CA CYS A 44 -17.61 9.78 28.09
C CYS A 44 -17.97 8.39 28.65
N SER A 45 -17.03 7.45 28.67
CA SER A 45 -17.16 6.21 29.44
C SER A 45 -15.78 5.69 29.84
N SER A 46 -15.56 5.72 31.15
CA SER A 46 -14.39 5.22 31.85
C SER A 46 -14.32 3.69 31.72
N GLY A 47 -13.28 3.17 31.07
CA GLY A 47 -12.93 1.74 31.11
C GLY A 47 -12.57 1.09 29.77
N ASN A 48 -11.27 1.01 29.50
CA ASN A 48 -10.60 -0.12 28.81
C ASN A 48 -11.09 -0.57 27.42
N ALA A 49 -10.63 0.10 26.37
CA ALA A 49 -9.93 -0.49 25.22
C ALA A 49 -9.72 0.61 24.18
N THR A 50 -8.47 0.96 23.91
CA THR A 50 -8.14 1.76 22.73
C THR A 50 -8.52 0.95 21.50
N PHE A 51 -9.71 1.21 20.97
CA PHE A 51 -10.20 0.66 19.72
C PHE A 51 -9.40 1.29 18.57
N GLY A 52 -8.18 0.78 18.37
CA GLY A 52 -7.21 1.33 17.44
C GLY A 52 -6.45 0.23 16.72
N TYR A 53 -5.93 0.57 15.55
CA TYR A 53 -5.12 -0.30 14.70
C TYR A 53 -3.64 0.14 14.76
N PRO A 54 -2.95 -0.01 15.91
CA PRO A 54 -1.63 0.58 16.11
C PRO A 54 -0.56 -0.06 15.21
N LYS A 55 -0.61 -1.38 14.97
CA LYS A 55 0.38 -2.05 14.11
C LYS A 55 0.19 -1.61 12.67
N THR A 56 -1.05 -1.52 12.21
CA THR A 56 -1.41 -1.01 10.89
C THR A 56 -0.99 0.43 10.72
N SER A 57 -1.33 1.30 11.69
CA SER A 57 -0.97 2.73 11.64
C SER A 57 0.54 2.92 11.54
N LYS A 58 1.32 2.25 12.39
CA LYS A 58 2.79 2.27 12.35
C LYS A 58 3.34 1.74 11.02
N ALA A 59 2.76 0.66 10.50
CA ALA A 59 3.16 0.11 9.19
C ALA A 59 2.84 1.07 8.04
N LEU A 60 1.69 1.74 8.09
CA LEU A 60 1.25 2.72 7.10
C LEU A 60 2.14 3.97 7.10
N GLU A 61 2.53 4.48 8.27
CA GLU A 61 3.50 5.58 8.36
C GLU A 61 4.85 5.22 7.73
N LYS A 62 5.35 4.01 8.01
CA LYS A 62 6.57 3.50 7.37
C LYS A 62 6.39 3.36 5.85
N LEU A 63 5.22 2.94 5.39
CA LEU A 63 4.89 2.87 3.97
C LEU A 63 4.90 4.25 3.32
N ILE A 64 4.26 5.26 3.92
CA ILE A 64 4.23 6.64 3.41
C ILE A 64 5.64 7.23 3.28
N ARG A 65 6.52 6.99 4.26
CA ARG A 65 7.92 7.43 4.17
C ARG A 65 8.63 6.73 3.00
N THR A 66 8.36 5.45 2.79
CA THR A 66 8.96 4.65 1.72
C THR A 66 8.45 5.08 0.34
N THR A 67 7.15 5.35 0.20
CA THR A 67 6.56 5.84 -1.06
C THR A 67 7.10 7.22 -1.41
N ALA A 68 7.26 8.12 -0.44
CA ALA A 68 7.87 9.44 -0.68
C ALA A 68 9.34 9.33 -1.14
N LYS A 69 10.15 8.45 -0.51
CA LYS A 69 11.52 8.17 -0.97
C LYS A 69 11.52 7.59 -2.40
N PHE A 70 10.58 6.69 -2.70
CA PHE A 70 10.47 6.09 -4.02
C PHE A 70 10.01 7.09 -5.09
N GLN A 71 9.10 8.02 -4.76
CA GLN A 71 8.65 9.08 -5.65
C GLN A 71 9.80 9.98 -6.09
N ARG A 72 10.67 10.39 -5.15
CA ARG A 72 11.88 11.16 -5.47
C ARG A 72 12.81 10.40 -6.40
N LYS A 73 12.93 9.07 -6.22
CA LYS A 73 13.72 8.21 -7.11
C LYS A 73 13.13 8.18 -8.52
N ILE A 74 11.81 8.09 -8.66
CA ILE A 74 11.14 8.15 -9.97
C ILE A 74 11.41 9.51 -10.63
N GLN A 75 11.27 10.63 -9.91
CA GLN A 75 11.54 11.97 -10.43
C GLN A 75 12.98 12.12 -10.93
N GLY A 76 13.96 11.55 -10.21
CA GLY A 76 15.36 11.52 -10.66
C GLY A 76 15.54 10.70 -11.94
N LEU A 77 14.87 9.55 -12.06
CA LEU A 77 14.88 8.74 -13.30
C LEU A 77 14.25 9.51 -14.47
N ASP A 78 13.16 10.23 -14.25
CA ASP A 78 12.47 11.03 -15.26
C ASP A 78 13.37 12.15 -15.80
N HIS A 79 14.04 12.89 -14.91
CA HIS A 79 15.02 13.90 -15.31
C HIS A 79 16.18 13.31 -16.14
N MET A 80 16.65 12.11 -15.78
CA MET A 80 17.68 11.40 -16.55
C MET A 80 17.20 10.94 -17.93
N VAL A 81 15.92 10.61 -18.09
CA VAL A 81 15.34 10.23 -19.40
C VAL A 81 15.32 11.42 -20.35
N VAL A 82 15.00 12.61 -19.84
CA VAL A 82 14.99 13.85 -20.63
C VAL A 82 16.40 14.25 -21.06
N THR A 83 17.38 14.10 -20.16
CA THR A 83 18.75 14.61 -20.36
C THR A 83 19.67 13.63 -21.08
N ASN A 84 19.47 12.31 -20.92
CA ASN A 84 20.41 11.31 -21.39
C ASN A 84 19.72 10.32 -22.34
N LYS A 85 20.15 10.28 -23.61
CA LYS A 85 19.55 9.40 -24.64
C LYS A 85 19.68 7.92 -24.26
N LYS A 86 18.61 7.38 -23.64
CA LYS A 86 18.26 5.96 -23.45
C LYS A 86 19.45 5.00 -23.27
N SER A 87 20.31 5.25 -22.28
CA SER A 87 21.38 4.30 -21.96
C SER A 87 20.79 2.96 -21.48
N LYS A 88 21.42 1.84 -21.85
CA LYS A 88 20.99 0.49 -21.42
C LYS A 88 20.91 0.38 -19.89
N LYS A 89 21.82 1.06 -19.18
CA LYS A 89 21.84 1.13 -17.71
C LYS A 89 20.61 1.87 -17.19
N LEU A 90 20.26 3.03 -17.75
CA LEU A 90 19.08 3.80 -17.35
C LEU A 90 17.80 2.98 -17.58
N LEU A 91 17.66 2.35 -18.75
CA LEU A 91 16.49 1.52 -19.06
C LEU A 91 16.32 0.35 -18.07
N LYS A 92 17.43 -0.27 -17.64
CA LYS A 92 17.39 -1.32 -16.60
C LYS A 92 16.88 -0.79 -15.26
N HIS A 93 17.24 0.43 -14.87
CA HIS A 93 16.74 1.04 -13.63
C HIS A 93 15.26 1.39 -13.73
N ILE A 94 14.81 1.88 -14.89
CA ILE A 94 13.40 2.18 -15.14
C ILE A 94 12.56 0.91 -15.12
N ASN A 95 12.99 -0.16 -15.81
CA ASN A 95 12.28 -1.43 -15.80
C ASN A 95 12.13 -2.00 -14.38
N ARG A 96 13.17 -1.84 -13.54
CA ARG A 96 13.10 -2.21 -12.12
C ARG A 96 12.12 -1.34 -11.33
N ALA A 97 12.05 -0.03 -11.61
CA ALA A 97 11.09 0.86 -10.99
C ALA A 97 9.65 0.52 -11.39
N ASN A 98 9.39 0.28 -12.67
CA ASN A 98 8.09 -0.15 -13.18
C ASN A 98 7.66 -1.50 -12.58
N ALA A 99 8.58 -2.47 -12.48
CA ALA A 99 8.28 -3.74 -11.81
C ALA A 99 7.90 -3.56 -10.34
N ARG A 100 8.55 -2.61 -9.62
CA ARG A 100 8.22 -2.28 -8.23
C ARG A 100 6.84 -1.63 -8.11
N LEU A 101 6.47 -0.75 -9.04
CA LEU A 101 5.13 -0.14 -9.09
C LEU A 101 4.03 -1.20 -9.25
N VAL A 102 4.20 -2.10 -10.22
CA VAL A 102 3.24 -3.20 -10.44
C VAL A 102 3.18 -4.12 -9.23
N LEU A 103 4.33 -4.45 -8.65
CA LEU A 103 4.38 -5.34 -7.48
C LEU A 103 3.72 -4.70 -6.26
N PHE A 104 3.86 -3.39 -6.06
CA PHE A 104 3.24 -2.66 -4.95
C PHE A 104 1.72 -2.84 -4.93
N GLU A 105 1.03 -2.61 -6.05
CA GLU A 105 -0.42 -2.80 -6.15
C GLU A 105 -0.82 -4.26 -5.86
N ARG A 106 -0.04 -5.21 -6.38
CA ARG A 106 -0.30 -6.64 -6.17
C ARG A 106 -0.12 -7.08 -4.72
N MET A 107 0.75 -6.41 -3.95
CA MET A 107 0.94 -6.71 -2.53
C MET A 107 -0.25 -6.30 -1.66
N LEU A 108 -1.19 -5.51 -2.18
CA LEU A 108 -2.40 -5.10 -1.46
C LEU A 108 -3.58 -6.04 -1.69
N ILE A 109 -3.32 -7.17 -2.34
CA ILE A 109 -4.25 -8.28 -2.55
C ILE A 109 -3.92 -9.35 -1.51
N SER A 110 -4.91 -9.80 -0.72
CA SER A 110 -4.72 -10.85 0.27
C SER A 110 -5.99 -11.67 0.48
N GLN A 111 -5.87 -12.98 0.26
CA GLN A 111 -6.94 -13.95 0.55
C GLN A 111 -7.24 -14.02 2.06
N ALA A 112 -6.26 -13.73 2.91
CA ALA A 112 -6.40 -13.86 4.37
C ALA A 112 -7.37 -12.84 4.99
N LEU A 113 -7.70 -11.77 4.26
CA LEU A 113 -8.65 -10.72 4.62
C LEU A 113 -9.85 -10.65 3.66
N ALA A 114 -9.96 -11.61 2.74
CA ALA A 114 -11.09 -11.71 1.83
C ALA A 114 -12.37 -12.13 2.57
N ASP A 115 -13.53 -11.69 2.06
CA ASP A 115 -14.84 -12.12 2.57
C ASP A 115 -15.13 -13.54 2.06
N LYS A 116 -15.44 -14.47 2.97
CA LYS A 116 -15.74 -15.87 2.64
C LYS A 116 -16.91 -16.01 1.66
N LYS A 117 -17.87 -15.07 1.68
CA LYS A 117 -19.01 -15.11 0.75
C LYS A 117 -18.66 -14.57 -0.64
N ARG A 118 -17.56 -13.82 -0.77
CA ARG A 118 -17.16 -13.11 -2.00
C ARG A 118 -15.65 -13.15 -2.15
N GLU A 119 -15.12 -14.36 -2.36
CA GLU A 119 -13.69 -14.65 -2.36
C GLU A 119 -12.90 -13.96 -3.49
N TRP A 120 -13.57 -13.50 -4.54
CA TRP A 120 -12.95 -12.75 -5.64
C TRP A 120 -12.62 -11.30 -5.27
N TYR A 121 -13.17 -10.76 -4.17
CA TYR A 121 -12.80 -9.44 -3.67
C TYR A 121 -11.67 -9.52 -2.64
N GLN A 122 -10.44 -9.58 -3.14
CA GLN A 122 -9.22 -9.83 -2.36
C GLN A 122 -8.47 -8.54 -1.99
N HIS A 123 -8.85 -7.40 -2.57
CA HIS A 123 -8.15 -6.15 -2.33
C HIS A 123 -8.41 -5.67 -0.90
N VAL A 124 -7.33 -5.47 -0.14
CA VAL A 124 -7.39 -5.24 1.31
C VAL A 124 -7.82 -3.81 1.64
N VAL A 125 -7.47 -2.84 0.79
CA VAL A 125 -7.83 -1.43 1.00
C VAL A 125 -9.24 -1.11 0.50
N TYR A 126 -9.61 -1.49 -0.73
CA TYR A 126 -10.90 -1.12 -1.32
C TYR A 126 -11.70 -2.34 -1.76
N ARG A 127 -13.00 -2.35 -1.45
CA ARG A 127 -13.94 -3.37 -1.89
C ARG A 127 -15.35 -2.80 -2.00
N PRO A 128 -16.23 -3.33 -2.86
CA PRO A 128 -17.65 -3.00 -2.80
C PRO A 128 -18.30 -3.42 -1.45
N SER A 129 -19.01 -2.50 -0.83
CA SER A 129 -19.84 -2.77 0.35
C SER A 129 -20.85 -3.86 0.06
N ALA A 130 -21.10 -4.74 1.03
CA ALA A 130 -22.07 -5.82 0.90
C ALA A 130 -23.52 -5.31 0.76
N SER A 131 -23.84 -4.19 1.40
CA SER A 131 -25.20 -3.65 1.46
C SER A 131 -25.49 -2.69 0.31
N THR A 132 -24.59 -1.73 0.05
CA THR A 132 -24.84 -0.64 -0.89
C THR A 132 -24.20 -0.83 -2.26
N GLY A 133 -23.25 -1.78 -2.38
CA GLY A 133 -22.41 -1.92 -3.58
C GLY A 133 -21.43 -0.76 -3.81
N ALA A 134 -21.45 0.29 -2.98
CA ALA A 134 -20.54 1.42 -3.08
C ALA A 134 -19.12 1.03 -2.65
N VAL A 135 -18.11 1.80 -3.08
CA VAL A 135 -16.72 1.56 -2.68
C VAL A 135 -16.56 1.78 -1.18
N GLN A 136 -16.01 0.79 -0.49
CA GLN A 136 -15.72 0.80 0.93
C GLN A 136 -14.21 0.66 1.16
N ALA A 137 -13.66 1.57 1.96
CA ALA A 137 -12.27 1.51 2.40
C ALA A 137 -12.12 0.63 3.65
N PHE A 138 -11.00 -0.10 3.74
CA PHE A 138 -10.67 -1.07 4.78
C PHE A 138 -11.86 -1.97 5.18
N PRO A 139 -12.41 -2.74 4.24
CA PRO A 139 -13.63 -3.51 4.45
C PRO A 139 -13.52 -4.60 5.54
N ALA A 140 -12.30 -5.02 5.90
CA ALA A 140 -12.08 -5.93 7.03
C ALA A 140 -12.34 -5.25 8.38
N ILE A 141 -11.95 -3.97 8.50
CA ILE A 141 -12.16 -3.16 9.71
C ILE A 141 -13.65 -2.88 9.91
N THR A 142 -14.36 -2.54 8.83
CA THR A 142 -15.78 -2.18 8.89
C THR A 142 -16.72 -3.37 9.08
N ALA A 143 -16.27 -4.59 8.76
CA ALA A 143 -17.08 -5.81 8.90
C ALA A 143 -17.21 -6.29 10.35
N HIS A 144 -16.29 -5.93 11.23
CA HIS A 144 -16.21 -6.42 12.60
C HIS A 144 -15.96 -5.27 13.61
N PRO A 145 -16.86 -4.28 13.72
CA PRO A 145 -16.65 -3.11 14.56
C PRO A 145 -16.72 -3.39 16.08
N ASP A 146 -17.36 -4.48 16.50
CA ASP A 146 -17.58 -4.75 17.94
C ASP A 146 -16.77 -5.95 18.47
N ASP A 147 -15.98 -6.60 17.62
CA ASP A 147 -15.22 -7.81 17.98
C ASP A 147 -13.73 -7.48 18.20
N SER A 148 -13.32 -7.43 19.47
CA SER A 148 -11.96 -7.07 19.88
C SER A 148 -10.89 -8.07 19.40
N ASP A 149 -11.21 -9.36 19.40
CA ASP A 149 -10.27 -10.41 19.00
C ASP A 149 -10.07 -10.40 17.48
N GLN A 150 -11.16 -10.21 16.72
CA GLN A 150 -11.06 -10.00 15.28
C GLN A 150 -10.32 -8.71 14.95
N ALA A 151 -10.57 -7.61 15.67
CA ALA A 151 -9.87 -6.34 15.44
C ALA A 151 -8.34 -6.51 15.58
N ARG A 152 -7.87 -7.25 16.59
CA ARG A 152 -6.44 -7.57 16.77
C ARG A 152 -5.88 -8.43 15.64
N LEU A 153 -6.64 -9.44 15.19
CA LEU A 153 -6.24 -10.30 14.08
C LEU A 153 -6.16 -9.51 12.76
N ILE A 154 -7.13 -8.63 12.52
CA ILE A 154 -7.16 -7.73 11.37
C ILE A 154 -5.96 -6.78 11.41
N ASP A 155 -5.67 -6.16 12.57
CA ASP A 155 -4.52 -5.27 12.72
C ASP A 155 -3.20 -6.00 12.41
N ARG A 156 -3.03 -7.23 12.90
CA ARG A 156 -1.86 -8.06 12.60
C ARG A 156 -1.74 -8.34 11.11
N LYS A 157 -2.80 -8.87 10.48
CA LYS A 157 -2.81 -9.23 9.05
C LYS A 157 -2.60 -8.03 8.14
N LEU A 158 -3.32 -6.93 8.40
CA LEU A 158 -3.24 -5.70 7.63
C LEU A 158 -1.85 -5.07 7.75
N SER A 159 -1.26 -5.06 8.94
CA SER A 159 0.11 -4.60 9.12
C SER A 159 1.11 -5.42 8.29
N MET A 160 0.91 -6.73 8.15
CA MET A 160 1.79 -7.59 7.33
C MET A 160 1.66 -7.28 5.84
N VAL A 161 0.43 -7.09 5.34
CA VAL A 161 0.16 -6.66 3.96
C VAL A 161 0.86 -5.33 3.66
N LEU A 162 0.75 -4.35 4.55
CA LEU A 162 1.42 -3.05 4.39
C LEU A 162 2.95 -3.16 4.46
N LYS A 163 3.50 -4.02 5.32
CA LYS A 163 4.95 -4.31 5.36
C LYS A 163 5.42 -4.95 4.06
N ASN A 164 4.64 -5.85 3.46
CA ASN A 164 4.95 -6.46 2.17
C ASN A 164 4.92 -5.43 1.03
N ALA A 165 3.90 -4.57 1.00
CA ALA A 165 3.83 -3.45 0.06
C ALA A 165 5.03 -2.49 0.20
N LYS A 166 5.45 -2.19 1.45
CA LYS A 166 6.67 -1.42 1.75
C LYS A 166 7.91 -2.12 1.17
N SER A 167 8.05 -3.42 1.39
CA SER A 167 9.18 -4.22 0.90
C SER A 167 9.23 -4.25 -0.64
N ALA A 168 8.09 -4.38 -1.30
CA ALA A 168 7.98 -4.32 -2.75
C ALA A 168 8.53 -2.98 -3.27
N LEU A 169 8.17 -1.88 -2.61
CA LEU A 169 8.69 -0.56 -2.96
C LEU A 169 10.14 -0.31 -2.53
N LYS A 170 10.70 -0.95 -1.50
CA LYS A 170 12.11 -0.76 -1.05
C LYS A 170 13.08 -1.67 -1.81
N LYS A 171 12.81 -2.98 -1.82
CA LYS A 171 13.71 -4.04 -2.29
C LYS A 171 13.27 -4.64 -3.64
N GLY A 172 12.05 -4.37 -4.12
CA GLY A 172 11.50 -5.05 -5.30
C GLY A 172 11.19 -6.53 -5.06
N LYS A 173 11.02 -6.91 -3.79
CA LYS A 173 10.65 -8.25 -3.33
C LYS A 173 9.39 -8.15 -2.50
N GLY A 174 8.51 -9.15 -2.58
CA GLY A 174 7.30 -9.23 -1.76
C GLY A 174 6.82 -10.68 -1.69
N LYS A 175 6.46 -11.14 -0.49
CA LYS A 175 5.86 -12.46 -0.29
C LYS A 175 4.36 -12.36 -0.61
N TYR A 176 3.90 -13.09 -1.64
CA TYR A 176 2.49 -13.12 -2.06
C TYR A 176 1.58 -13.88 -1.07
N HIS A 177 2.17 -14.72 -0.21
CA HIS A 177 1.45 -15.45 0.83
C HIS A 177 1.84 -14.93 2.21
N VAL A 178 0.84 -14.40 2.92
CA VAL A 178 0.89 -14.13 4.36
C VAL A 178 0.55 -15.46 5.06
N SER A 179 1.53 -16.33 5.27
CA SER A 179 1.40 -17.42 6.25
C SER A 179 1.41 -16.81 7.65
N LEU A 180 0.51 -17.26 8.52
CA LEU A 180 0.36 -16.73 9.88
C LEU A 180 1.55 -17.08 10.81
N ASP A 181 2.43 -17.96 10.36
CA ASP A 181 3.44 -18.63 11.20
C ASP A 181 4.85 -18.00 11.13
N GLU A 182 5.06 -16.97 10.30
CA GLU A 182 6.36 -16.31 10.19
C GLU A 182 6.38 -15.00 10.99
N GLU A 183 6.68 -15.11 12.28
CA GLU A 183 7.18 -13.99 13.09
C GLU A 183 8.65 -13.75 12.76
N GLU A 184 8.92 -13.04 11.66
CA GLU A 184 10.25 -12.45 11.45
C GLU A 184 10.25 -11.00 11.94
N ASP A 185 10.71 -10.83 13.18
CA ASP A 185 11.26 -9.58 13.70
C ASP A 185 12.57 -9.26 12.96
N GLN A 186 12.45 -8.76 11.72
CA GLN A 186 13.53 -8.01 11.10
C GLN A 186 13.32 -6.53 11.41
N GLU A 187 13.98 -6.09 12.49
CA GLU A 187 14.41 -4.70 12.61
C GLU A 187 15.28 -4.39 11.37
N ASP A 188 14.68 -3.78 10.36
CA ASP A 188 15.42 -3.26 9.21
C ASP A 188 16.34 -2.14 9.75
N GLU A 189 17.60 -2.47 10.03
CA GLU A 189 18.69 -1.50 10.16
C GLU A 189 18.71 -0.59 8.93
N ASP A 190 18.90 0.70 9.20
CA ASP A 190 18.95 1.77 8.21
C ASP A 190 20.28 1.70 7.44
N ASP A 191 20.36 0.84 6.42
CA ASP A 191 21.43 0.93 5.42
C ASP A 191 21.17 2.14 4.51
N GLU A 192 21.69 3.27 4.96
CA GLU A 192 21.95 4.45 4.15
C GLU A 192 23.04 4.12 3.12
N VAL A 193 22.63 3.63 1.95
CA VAL A 193 23.56 3.51 0.81
C VAL A 193 23.80 4.91 0.26
N THR A 194 24.86 5.54 0.76
CA THR A 194 25.49 6.70 0.15
C THR A 194 25.97 6.32 -1.26
N PHE A 195 25.47 7.02 -2.27
CA PHE A 195 26.08 6.98 -3.60
C PHE A 195 27.24 7.95 -3.56
N VAL A 196 28.46 7.41 -3.52
CA VAL A 196 29.68 8.16 -3.85
C VAL A 196 29.70 8.35 -5.37
N GLU A 197 30.13 9.56 -5.78
CA GLU A 197 30.08 10.17 -7.13
C GLU A 197 30.48 9.27 -8.31
#